data_AF-A0A417YRH0-F1
#
_entry.id   AF-A0A417YRH0-F1
#
_cell.length_a   1.000
_cell.length_b   1.000
_cell.length_c   1.000
_cell.angle_alpha   90.00
_cell.angle_beta   90.00
_cell.angle_gamma   90.00
#
_symmetry.space_group_name_H-M   'P 1'
#
loop_
_entity.id
_entity.type
_entity.pdbx_description
1 polymer ?
#
loop_
_entity_poly.entity_id
_entity_poly.type
_entity_poly.pdbx_seq_one_letter_code
_entity_poly.pdbx_strand_id
1 'polypeptide(L)'
;MIEGKGLGGKKVNRVNVSLSNEFNRKLNRLATACNMRPTTLAGLLVERCLDSAEVIVELQKQYCLHSAYKIMPVKRNGELSYLLNDNGREDVW
;
A
#
# COMPACT_ATOMS: atom_id res chain seq x y z
N MET A 1 32.81 6.65 -18.90
CA MET A 1 31.73 6.84 -17.91
C MET A 1 30.69 7.73 -18.58
N ILE A 2 29.47 7.24 -18.85
CA ILE A 2 28.45 8.05 -19.55
C ILE A 2 27.72 8.87 -18.49
N GLU A 3 28.12 10.13 -18.36
CA GLU A 3 27.43 11.15 -17.58
C GLU A 3 26.12 11.52 -18.31
N GLY A 4 24.96 11.32 -17.67
CA GLY A 4 23.70 11.84 -18.23
C GLY A 4 22.44 10.97 -18.10
N LYS A 5 22.42 9.87 -17.34
CA LYS A 5 21.17 9.13 -17.08
C LYS A 5 20.86 9.02 -15.59
N GLY A 6 20.57 10.17 -14.96
CA GLY A 6 20.06 10.20 -13.59
C GLY A 6 19.15 11.42 -13.38
N LEU A 7 17.96 11.20 -12.78
CA LEU A 7 17.00 12.26 -12.39
C LEU A 7 17.51 13.08 -11.19
N GLY A 8 18.72 13.65 -11.28
CA GLY A 8 19.26 14.61 -10.31
C GLY A 8 19.22 14.15 -8.85
N GLY A 9 19.79 12.98 -8.53
CA GLY A 9 19.90 12.48 -7.15
C GLY A 9 18.63 11.83 -6.58
N LYS A 10 17.54 11.71 -7.35
CA LYS A 10 16.37 10.94 -6.92
C LYS A 10 16.61 9.44 -7.09
N LYS A 11 16.36 8.65 -6.03
CA LYS A 11 16.45 7.19 -6.06
C LYS A 11 15.38 6.64 -6.99
N VAL A 12 15.76 6.22 -8.19
CA VAL A 12 14.87 5.52 -9.13
C VAL A 12 14.81 4.06 -8.73
N ASN A 13 13.93 3.71 -7.78
CA ASN A 13 13.58 2.32 -7.57
C ASN A 13 12.67 1.91 -8.76
N ARG A 14 13.19 1.10 -9.69
CA ARG A 14 12.33 0.38 -10.64
C ARG A 14 11.58 -0.69 -9.85
N VAL A 15 10.45 -0.33 -9.26
CA VAL A 15 9.57 -1.28 -8.57
C VAL A 15 8.63 -1.86 -9.63
N ASN A 16 9.01 -3.00 -10.20
CA ASN A 16 8.03 -3.81 -10.94
C ASN A 16 7.27 -4.65 -9.92
N VAL A 17 5.96 -4.46 -9.88
CA VAL A 17 5.08 -5.28 -9.04
C VAL A 17 5.04 -6.68 -9.67
N SER A 18 5.44 -7.70 -8.90
CA SER A 18 5.33 -9.08 -9.35
C SER A 18 3.87 -9.52 -9.21
N LEU A 19 3.17 -9.57 -10.35
CA LEU A 19 1.76 -9.96 -10.42
C LEU A 19 1.64 -11.24 -11.26
N SER A 20 0.63 -12.07 -10.97
CA SER A 20 0.28 -13.15 -11.90
C SER A 20 -0.17 -12.59 -13.25
N ASN A 21 -0.04 -13.39 -14.32
CA ASN A 21 -0.43 -13.00 -15.68
C ASN A 21 -1.89 -12.49 -15.74
N GLU A 22 -2.78 -13.07 -14.94
CA GLU A 22 -4.18 -12.67 -14.88
C GLU A 22 -4.34 -11.24 -14.32
N PHE A 23 -3.73 -10.94 -13.17
CA PHE A 23 -3.81 -9.62 -12.55
C PHE A 23 -3.08 -8.56 -13.35
N ASN A 24 -1.95 -8.92 -13.98
CA ASN A 24 -1.29 -8.01 -14.91
C ASN A 24 -2.20 -7.65 -16.09
N ARG A 25 -2.96 -8.60 -16.63
CA ARG A 25 -3.96 -8.32 -17.69
C ARG A 25 -5.08 -7.40 -17.20
N LYS A 26 -5.60 -7.61 -15.97
CA LYS A 26 -6.62 -6.75 -15.36
C LYS A 26 -6.10 -5.32 -15.17
N LEU A 27 -4.89 -5.19 -14.60
CA LEU A 27 -4.24 -3.89 -14.40
C LEU A 27 -4.05 -3.14 -15.71
N ASN A 28 -3.54 -3.80 -16.75
CA ASN A 28 -3.33 -3.18 -18.06
C ASN A 28 -4.65 -2.67 -18.67
N ARG A 29 -5.74 -3.45 -18.60
CA ARG A 29 -7.05 -3.04 -19.11
C ARG A 29 -7.60 -1.81 -18.38
N LEU A 30 -7.53 -1.81 -17.05
CA LEU A 30 -7.99 -0.69 -16.25
C LEU A 30 -7.11 0.55 -16.49
N ALA A 31 -5.79 0.37 -16.59
CA ALA A 31 -4.85 1.44 -16.90
C ALA A 31 -5.17 2.09 -18.25
N THR A 32 -5.44 1.29 -19.28
CA THR A 32 -5.89 1.80 -20.58
C THR A 32 -7.21 2.57 -20.47
N ALA A 33 -8.20 2.03 -19.75
CA ALA A 33 -9.49 2.71 -19.56
C ALA A 33 -9.37 4.06 -18.83
N CYS A 34 -8.43 4.17 -17.89
CA CYS A 34 -8.17 5.40 -17.14
C CYS A 34 -7.12 6.31 -17.80
N ASN A 35 -6.60 5.96 -18.99
CA ASN A 35 -5.50 6.67 -19.66
C ASN A 35 -4.26 6.86 -18.75
N MET A 36 -3.88 5.82 -18.02
CA MET A 36 -2.74 5.80 -17.10
C MET A 36 -1.70 4.76 -17.51
N ARG A 37 -0.44 4.98 -17.11
CA ARG A 37 0.58 3.92 -17.16
C ARG A 37 0.22 2.83 -16.14
N PRO A 38 0.35 1.53 -16.47
CA PRO A 38 0.03 0.44 -15.54
C PRO A 38 0.73 0.55 -14.19
N THR A 39 2.00 0.97 -14.18
CA THR A 39 2.77 1.17 -12.95
C THR A 39 2.24 2.32 -12.10
N THR A 40 1.82 3.42 -12.71
CA THR A 40 1.20 4.56 -11.99
C THR A 40 -0.13 4.14 -11.39
N LEU A 41 -0.97 3.42 -12.14
CA LEU A 41 -2.23 2.90 -11.62
C LEU A 41 -2.00 1.90 -10.48
N ALA A 42 -1.01 1.01 -10.58
CA ALA A 42 -0.67 0.08 -9.51
C ALA A 42 -0.29 0.81 -8.21
N GLY A 43 0.52 1.86 -8.29
CA GLY A 43 0.85 2.70 -7.14
C GLY A 43 -0.39 3.33 -6.50
N LEU A 44 -1.26 3.92 -7.32
CA LEU A 44 -2.53 4.50 -6.86
C LEU A 44 -3.42 3.46 -6.17
N LEU A 45 -3.53 2.25 -6.73
CA LEU A 45 -4.32 1.17 -6.12
C LEU A 45 -3.75 0.77 -4.76
N VAL A 46 -2.43 0.68 -4.61
CA VAL A 46 -1.79 0.40 -3.31
C VAL A 46 -2.11 1.49 -2.30
N GLU A 47 -1.97 2.76 -2.67
CA GLU A 47 -2.31 3.90 -1.79
C GLU A 47 -3.78 3.84 -1.36
N ARG A 48 -4.70 3.58 -2.30
CA ARG A 48 -6.14 3.46 -2.02
C ARG A 48 -6.48 2.26 -1.12
N CYS A 49 -5.80 1.14 -1.30
CA CYS A 49 -5.97 -0.03 -0.45
C CYS A 49 -5.47 0.23 0.98
N LEU A 50 -4.34 0.95 1.12
CA LEU A 50 -3.81 1.35 2.42
C LEU A 50 -4.65 2.45 3.10
N ASP A 51 -5.42 3.23 2.35
CA ASP A 51 -6.35 4.22 2.91
C ASP A 51 -7.76 3.64 3.17
N SER A 52 -7.95 2.32 3.02
CA SER A 52 -9.22 1.63 3.28
C SER A 52 -9.16 0.78 4.54
N ALA A 53 -9.86 1.21 5.60
CA ALA A 53 -9.96 0.46 6.85
C ALA A 53 -10.51 -0.96 6.66
N GLU A 54 -11.46 -1.13 5.73
CA GLU A 54 -12.07 -2.43 5.43
C GLU A 54 -11.04 -3.41 4.86
N VAL A 55 -10.26 -2.98 3.86
CA VAL A 55 -9.20 -3.79 3.24
C VAL A 55 -8.14 -4.17 4.29
N ILE A 56 -7.76 -3.23 5.15
CA ILE A 56 -6.78 -3.48 6.21
C ILE A 56 -7.29 -4.49 7.24
N VAL A 57 -8.54 -4.38 7.67
CA VAL A 57 -9.14 -5.33 8.61
C VAL A 57 -9.23 -6.72 7.99
N GLU A 58 -9.64 -6.83 6.73
CA GLU A 58 -9.73 -8.10 6.02
C GLU A 58 -8.36 -8.78 5.87
N LEU A 59 -7.35 -8.04 5.41
CA LEU A 59 -5.99 -8.56 5.25
C LEU A 59 -5.42 -9.04 6.58
N GLN A 60 -5.62 -8.27 7.66
CA GLN A 60 -5.17 -8.70 8.99
C GLN A 60 -5.92 -9.92 9.50
N LYS A 61 -7.21 -10.08 9.18
CA LYS A 61 -7.98 -11.27 9.55
C LYS A 61 -7.42 -12.53 8.87
N GLN A 62 -6.95 -12.41 7.63
CA GLN A 62 -6.45 -13.54 6.85
C GLN A 62 -4.98 -13.86 7.14
N TYR A 63 -4.14 -12.85 7.35
CA TYR A 63 -2.68 -13.02 7.33
C TYR A 63 -1.97 -12.64 8.64
N CYS A 64 -2.63 -11.99 9.60
CA CYS A 64 -1.97 -11.62 10.86
C CYS A 64 -1.83 -12.83 11.79
N LEU A 65 -0.60 -13.30 11.98
CA LEU A 65 -0.29 -14.46 12.84
C LEU A 65 -0.32 -14.13 14.33
N HIS A 66 0.12 -12.93 14.72
CA HIS A 66 0.25 -12.53 16.11
C HIS A 66 -0.59 -11.29 16.41
N SER A 67 -1.51 -11.41 17.36
CA SER A 67 -2.43 -10.34 17.76
C SER A 67 -1.75 -9.07 18.25
N ALA A 68 -0.52 -9.17 18.77
CA ALA A 68 0.28 -8.04 19.22
C ALA A 68 0.71 -7.09 18.08
N TYR A 69 0.81 -7.58 16.85
CA TYR A 69 1.16 -6.74 15.69
C TYR A 69 -0.06 -6.25 14.92
N LYS A 70 -1.27 -6.46 15.45
CA LYS A 70 -2.46 -5.91 14.80
C LYS A 70 -2.43 -4.39 14.86
N ILE A 71 -2.69 -3.78 13.71
CA ILE A 71 -2.91 -2.35 13.58
C ILE A 71 -4.40 -2.06 13.67
N MET A 72 -4.71 -0.98 14.39
CA MET A 72 -6.04 -0.39 14.46
C MET A 72 -6.10 0.80 13.51
N PRO A 73 -6.84 0.70 12.39
CA PRO A 73 -7.07 1.84 11.52
C PRO A 73 -8.00 2.83 12.21
N VAL A 74 -7.55 4.07 12.41
CA VAL A 74 -8.30 5.16 13.06
C VAL A 74 -8.35 6.34 12.10
N LYS A 75 -9.55 6.85 11.84
CA LYS A 75 -9.73 8.05 11.02
C LYS A 75 -9.60 9.31 11.87
N ARG A 76 -8.61 10.15 11.56
CA ARG A 76 -8.40 11.46 12.22
C ARG A 76 -8.35 12.55 11.16
N ASN A 77 -9.16 13.59 11.31
CA ASN A 77 -9.21 14.74 10.39
C ASN A 77 -9.41 14.36 8.90
N GLY A 78 -10.09 13.24 8.64
CA GLY A 78 -10.33 12.74 7.29
C GLY A 78 -9.27 11.78 6.76
N GLU A 79 -8.11 11.66 7.41
CA GLU A 79 -7.00 10.77 7.03
C GLU A 79 -7.00 9.49 7.86
N LEU A 80 -6.66 8.35 7.23
CA LEU A 80 -6.51 7.08 7.92
C LEU A 80 -5.11 6.97 8.54
N SER A 81 -5.06 6.83 9.87
CA SER A 81 -3.82 6.58 10.61
C SER A 81 -3.85 5.19 11.23
N TYR A 82 -2.68 4.56 11.38
CA TYR A 82 -2.54 3.28 12.06
C TYR A 82 -2.02 3.46 13.47
N LEU A 83 -2.71 2.86 14.43
CA LEU A 83 -2.22 2.68 15.79
C LEU A 83 -1.83 1.21 15.97
N LEU A 84 -0.72 0.95 16.66
CA LEU A 84 -0.40 -0.41 17.08
C LEU A 84 -1.32 -0.78 18.25
N ASN A 85 -1.75 -2.04 18.27
CA ASN A 85 -2.50 -2.56 19.40
C ASN A 85 -1.53 -2.75 20.58
N ASP A 86 -1.28 -1.68 21.33
CA ASP A 86 -0.48 -1.66 22.56
C ASP A 86 -1.23 -2.36 23.71
N ASN A 87 -1.75 -3.58 23.50
CA ASN A 87 -2.29 -4.47 24.53
C ASN A 87 -1.17 -5.03 25.44
N GLY A 88 -0.32 -4.12 25.92
CA GLY A 88 0.73 -4.30 26.92
C GLY A 88 0.91 -3.08 27.82
N ARG A 89 0.03 -2.06 27.77
CA ARG A 89 -0.07 -1.04 28.82
C ARG A 89 -1.46 -1.02 29.45
N GLU A 90 -1.71 -2.01 30.30
CA GLU A 90 -2.64 -1.87 31.42
C GLU A 90 -1.98 -0.99 32.50
N ASP A 91 -1.76 0.29 32.22
CA ASP A 91 -1.26 1.26 33.18
C ASP A 91 -1.59 2.68 32.69
N VAL A 92 -2.76 3.18 33.12
CA VAL A 92 -2.93 4.28 34.09
C VAL A 92 -4.39 4.74 33.99
N TRP A 93 -5.18 4.43 35.03
CA TRP A 93 -6.35 5.20 35.45
C TRP A 93 -5.88 6.25 36.46
#